data_AF-A0A292YRE3-F1
#
_entry.id   AF-A0A292YRE3-F1
#
_cell.length_a   1.000
_cell.length_b   1.000
_cell.length_c   1.000
_cell.angle_alpha   90.00
_cell.angle_beta   90.00
_cell.angle_gamma   90.00
#
_symmetry.space_group_name_H-M   'P 1'
#
loop_
_entity.id
_entity.type
_entity.pdbx_description
1 polymer ?
#
loop_
_entity_poly.entity_id
_entity_poly.type
_entity_poly.pdbx_seq_one_letter_code
_entity_poly.pdbx_strand_id
1 'polypeptide(L)'
;MHNSANERNYGHLINEGLENELEAKISRYLRDNITFVCFPVDEESQRLRLEEGIIATLNRHPSFGPSSNWLGLNSPLSEISSSGLWNRQGLQGQPLSDEELELVKWLARFGNDSYRNNTGRRTRVQRAEDSVRVAVEATGSQGKTADDVRQYIEKLLQEAKMIGEYYIDLVSGDIHKQMGMKNRMPQICRIMYEKMMPGDEVLHTTPSGKSSTIKIRYYLRNR
;
A
#
# COMPACT_ATOMS: atom_id res chain seq x y z
N MET A 1 -3.94 24.58 11.53
CA MET A 1 -2.96 23.62 12.08
C MET A 1 -2.97 23.80 13.58
N HIS A 2 -3.32 22.78 14.36
CA HIS A 2 -3.43 22.89 15.81
C HIS A 2 -2.12 22.37 16.41
N ASN A 3 -1.16 23.27 16.65
CA ASN A 3 0.08 22.89 17.34
C ASN A 3 -0.25 22.40 18.74
N SER A 4 0.40 21.32 19.16
CA SER A 4 0.18 20.68 20.46
C SER A 4 0.57 21.63 21.60
N ALA A 5 0.04 21.42 22.80
CA ALA A 5 0.41 22.23 23.98
C ALA A 5 1.93 22.20 24.24
N ASN A 6 2.60 21.08 23.94
CA ASN A 6 4.04 20.94 24.08
C ASN A 6 4.82 21.80 23.07
N GLU A 7 4.41 21.83 21.80
CA GLU A 7 5.07 22.67 20.79
C GLU A 7 4.95 24.17 21.13
N ARG A 8 3.79 24.61 21.64
CA ARG A 8 3.61 26.00 22.04
C ARG A 8 4.50 26.40 23.21
N ASN A 9 4.64 25.52 24.19
CA ASN A 9 5.37 25.80 25.42
C ASN A 9 6.88 25.61 25.27
N TYR A 10 7.33 24.68 24.42
CA TYR A 10 8.73 24.25 24.39
C TYR A 10 9.36 24.24 22.99
N GLY A 11 8.60 24.54 21.93
CA GLY A 11 9.12 24.50 20.55
C GLY A 11 10.31 25.45 20.33
N HIS A 12 10.36 26.56 21.05
CA HIS A 12 11.48 27.51 20.99
C HIS A 12 12.80 26.96 21.55
N LEU A 13 12.77 25.84 22.30
CA LEU A 13 13.95 25.16 22.81
C LEU A 13 14.53 24.16 21.80
N ILE A 14 13.81 23.89 20.71
CA ILE A 14 14.24 22.94 19.69
C ILE A 14 15.30 23.60 18.82
N ASN A 15 16.47 22.98 18.75
CA ASN A 15 17.49 23.35 17.77
C ASN A 15 17.23 22.58 16.48
N GLU A 16 16.50 23.22 15.55
CA GLU A 16 16.15 22.63 14.27
C GLU A 16 17.39 22.20 13.46
N GLY A 17 18.50 22.93 13.55
CA GLY A 17 19.73 22.58 12.86
C GLY A 17 20.31 21.25 13.35
N LEU A 18 20.38 21.09 14.67
CA LEU A 18 20.84 19.85 15.31
C LEU A 18 19.90 18.68 15.03
N GLU A 19 18.58 18.90 15.09
CA GLU A 19 17.59 17.86 14.82
C GLU A 19 17.69 17.34 13.39
N ASN A 20 17.80 18.24 12.41
CA ASN A 20 17.98 17.88 11.01
C ASN A 20 19.29 17.09 10.78
N GLU A 21 20.39 17.50 11.43
CA GLU A 21 21.66 16.78 11.35
C GLU A 21 21.54 15.36 11.93
N LEU A 22 20.90 15.24 13.10
CA LEU A 22 20.67 13.95 13.76
C LEU A 22 19.76 13.05 12.93
N GLU A 23 18.63 13.55 12.42
CA GLU A 23 17.74 12.80 11.54
C GLU A 23 18.46 12.29 10.29
N ALA A 24 19.32 13.12 9.68
CA ALA A 24 20.11 12.72 8.53
C ALA A 24 21.11 11.60 8.88
N LYS A 25 21.76 11.69 10.04
CA LYS A 25 22.70 10.68 10.53
C LYS A 25 21.99 9.36 10.87
N ILE A 26 20.85 9.43 11.57
CA ILE A 26 20.02 8.26 11.90
C ILE A 26 19.53 7.60 10.61
N SER A 27 18.97 8.38 9.68
CA SER A 27 18.48 7.89 8.40
C SER A 27 19.57 7.18 7.60
N ARG A 28 20.80 7.73 7.57
CA ARG A 28 21.95 7.09 6.92
C ARG A 28 22.26 5.75 7.58
N TYR A 29 22.40 5.74 8.91
CA TYR A 29 22.66 4.52 9.66
C TYR A 29 21.61 3.43 9.39
N LEU A 30 20.32 3.77 9.43
CA LEU A 30 19.25 2.79 9.17
C LEU A 30 19.32 2.24 7.74
N ARG A 31 19.55 3.09 6.72
CA ARG A 31 19.66 2.63 5.33
C ARG A 31 20.87 1.72 5.09
N ASP A 32 21.98 1.97 5.77
CA ASP A 32 23.22 1.23 5.57
C ASP A 32 23.26 -0.09 6.36
N ASN A 33 22.50 -0.20 7.46
CA ASN A 33 22.58 -1.33 8.38
C ASN A 33 21.29 -2.16 8.49
N ILE A 34 20.18 -1.72 7.92
CA ILE A 34 18.89 -2.41 8.04
C ILE A 34 18.31 -2.70 6.65
N THR A 35 17.85 -3.93 6.47
CA THR A 35 17.03 -4.35 5.33
C THR A 35 15.62 -4.65 5.79
N PHE A 36 14.64 -4.30 4.97
CA PHE A 36 13.23 -4.61 5.24
C PHE A 36 12.65 -5.45 4.10
N VAL A 37 11.68 -6.28 4.44
CA VAL A 37 10.84 -7.00 3.47
C VAL A 37 9.42 -6.46 3.62
N CYS A 38 8.84 -6.05 2.50
CA CYS A 38 7.44 -5.69 2.41
C CYS A 38 6.72 -6.64 1.47
N PHE A 39 5.60 -7.18 1.92
CA PHE A 39 4.73 -8.04 1.12
C PHE A 39 3.27 -7.58 1.24
N PRO A 40 2.48 -7.65 0.16
CA PRO A 40 1.10 -7.22 0.15
C PRO A 40 0.19 -8.24 0.84
N VAL A 41 -0.77 -7.75 1.62
CA VAL A 41 -1.89 -8.52 2.17
C VAL A 41 -3.14 -7.68 1.96
N ASP A 42 -4.01 -8.14 1.06
CA ASP A 42 -5.14 -7.35 0.57
C ASP A 42 -6.22 -7.19 1.64
N GLU A 43 -6.50 -8.26 2.39
CA GLU A 43 -7.52 -8.25 3.44
C GLU A 43 -6.96 -7.66 4.74
N GLU A 44 -7.67 -6.68 5.30
CA GLU A 44 -7.29 -6.05 6.57
C GLU A 44 -7.29 -7.02 7.75
N SER A 45 -8.29 -7.91 7.85
CA SER A 45 -8.35 -8.86 8.96
C SER A 45 -7.17 -9.84 8.93
N GLN A 46 -6.81 -10.33 7.74
CA GLN A 46 -5.64 -11.17 7.54
C GLN A 46 -4.34 -10.41 7.83
N ARG A 47 -4.23 -9.15 7.41
CA ARG A 47 -3.06 -8.31 7.72
C ARG A 47 -2.89 -8.12 9.23
N LEU A 48 -3.97 -7.80 9.94
CA LEU A 48 -3.96 -7.66 11.40
C LEU A 48 -3.63 -8.99 12.09
N ARG A 49 -4.18 -10.11 11.59
CA ARG A 49 -3.88 -11.46 12.11
C ARG A 49 -2.41 -11.81 11.95
N LEU A 50 -1.82 -11.56 10.78
CA LEU A 50 -0.41 -11.80 10.50
C LEU A 50 0.48 -10.87 11.32
N GLU A 51 0.14 -9.59 11.45
CA GLU A 51 0.85 -8.62 12.29
C GLU A 51 0.89 -9.09 13.75
N GLU A 52 -0.27 -9.39 14.34
CA GLU A 52 -0.36 -9.93 15.70
C GLU A 52 0.42 -11.24 15.84
N GLY A 53 0.28 -12.15 14.88
CA GLY A 53 0.97 -13.44 14.88
C GLY A 53 2.49 -13.31 14.87
N ILE A 54 3.04 -12.42 14.03
CA ILE A 54 4.48 -12.16 13.96
C ILE A 54 4.97 -11.58 15.30
N ILE A 55 4.27 -10.58 15.84
CA ILE A 55 4.63 -9.96 17.12
C ILE A 55 4.62 -10.99 18.25
N ALA A 56 3.54 -11.77 18.37
CA ALA A 56 3.40 -12.78 19.41
C ALA A 56 4.45 -13.89 19.30
N THR A 57 4.78 -14.31 18.08
CA THR A 57 5.82 -15.33 17.83
C THR A 57 7.18 -14.86 18.31
N LEU A 58 7.55 -13.61 17.96
CA LEU A 58 8.82 -13.03 18.40
C LEU A 58 8.86 -12.84 19.93
N ASN A 59 7.81 -12.25 20.51
CA ASN A 59 7.74 -11.97 21.94
C ASN A 59 7.83 -13.24 22.82
N ARG A 60 7.29 -14.38 22.36
CA ARG A 60 7.32 -15.63 23.12
C ARG A 60 8.62 -16.42 22.94
N HIS A 61 9.44 -16.11 21.94
CA HIS A 61 10.62 -16.90 21.64
C HIS A 61 11.77 -16.60 22.62
N PRO A 62 12.26 -17.58 23.41
CA PRO A 62 13.25 -17.31 24.46
C PRO A 62 14.58 -16.70 23.95
N SER A 63 14.94 -16.97 22.70
CA SER A 63 16.16 -16.39 22.11
C SER A 63 15.96 -14.98 21.54
N PHE A 64 14.72 -14.49 21.47
CA PHE A 64 14.40 -13.18 20.91
C PHE A 64 14.25 -12.16 22.04
N GLY A 65 15.36 -11.91 22.73
CA GLY A 65 15.44 -10.97 23.84
C GLY A 65 16.27 -9.73 23.48
N PRO A 66 16.03 -8.59 24.16
CA PRO A 66 16.80 -7.39 23.98
C PRO A 66 18.21 -7.54 24.59
N SER A 67 19.16 -6.75 24.13
CA SER A 67 20.46 -6.63 24.81
C SER A 67 20.31 -5.97 26.18
N SER A 68 21.25 -6.22 27.08
CA SER A 68 21.23 -5.66 28.45
C SER A 68 21.30 -4.13 28.50
N ASN A 69 21.81 -3.49 27.43
CA ASN A 69 21.86 -2.03 27.27
C ASN A 69 20.71 -1.45 26.46
N TRP A 70 19.70 -2.25 26.10
CA TRP A 70 18.54 -1.77 25.35
C TRP A 70 17.70 -0.82 26.21
N LEU A 71 17.49 0.41 25.72
CA LEU A 71 16.83 1.47 26.49
C LEU A 71 15.38 1.14 26.86
N GLY A 72 14.70 0.27 26.11
CA GLY A 72 13.34 -0.13 26.38
C GLY A 72 13.15 -0.83 27.74
N LEU A 73 14.22 -1.41 28.31
CA LEU A 73 14.20 -2.00 29.66
C LEU A 73 13.85 -0.98 30.75
N ASN A 74 14.12 0.31 30.53
CA ASN A 74 13.80 1.39 31.46
C ASN A 74 12.48 2.11 31.11
N SER A 75 11.70 1.55 30.18
CA SER A 75 10.40 2.13 29.82
C SER A 75 9.47 2.19 31.03
N PRO A 76 8.73 3.30 31.23
CA PRO A 76 7.71 3.39 32.27
C PRO A 76 6.48 2.50 31.97
N LEU A 77 6.35 2.04 30.72
CA LEU A 77 5.31 1.11 30.29
C LEU A 77 5.85 -0.31 30.43
N SER A 78 5.23 -1.08 31.32
CA SER A 78 5.68 -2.44 31.67
C SER A 78 5.61 -3.40 30.49
N GLU A 79 4.68 -3.19 29.57
CA GLU A 79 4.54 -3.98 28.35
C GLU A 79 5.78 -3.88 27.46
N ILE A 80 6.46 -2.73 27.46
CA ILE A 80 7.68 -2.51 26.67
C ILE A 80 8.91 -3.05 27.41
N SER A 81 9.04 -2.73 28.70
CA SER A 81 10.21 -3.15 29.48
C SER A 81 10.28 -4.66 29.70
N SER A 82 9.13 -5.33 29.79
CA SER A 82 9.06 -6.80 29.94
C SER A 82 9.13 -7.56 28.62
N SER A 83 8.60 -7.03 27.52
CA SER A 83 8.55 -7.75 26.23
C SER A 83 9.87 -7.72 25.46
N GLY A 84 10.72 -6.72 25.68
CA GLY A 84 11.89 -6.54 24.81
C GLY A 84 11.56 -5.90 23.46
N LEU A 85 10.34 -5.42 23.27
CA LEU A 85 9.86 -4.80 22.03
C LEU A 85 9.43 -3.35 22.29
N TRP A 86 9.73 -2.44 21.36
CA TRP A 86 9.12 -1.10 21.33
C TRP A 86 7.67 -1.16 20.83
N ASN A 87 6.87 -2.02 21.44
CA ASN A 87 5.48 -2.27 21.05
C ASN A 87 4.66 -2.71 22.27
N ARG A 88 3.36 -2.44 22.24
CA ARG A 88 2.39 -2.81 23.30
C ARG A 88 1.27 -3.71 22.78
N GLN A 89 1.00 -3.67 21.48
CA GLN A 89 -0.12 -4.36 20.86
C GLN A 89 0.31 -5.74 20.39
N GLY A 90 -0.59 -6.74 20.48
CA GLY A 90 -0.33 -8.08 19.95
C GLY A 90 0.73 -8.91 20.71
N LEU A 91 1.34 -8.39 21.78
CA LEU A 91 2.40 -9.09 22.54
C LEU A 91 1.96 -10.46 23.07
N GLN A 92 0.71 -10.55 23.55
CA GLN A 92 0.12 -11.77 24.11
C GLN A 92 -0.81 -12.49 23.12
N GLY A 93 -0.82 -12.07 21.86
CA GLY A 93 -1.63 -12.66 20.80
C GLY A 93 -1.27 -14.11 20.50
N GLN A 94 -2.01 -14.73 19.59
CA GLN A 94 -1.70 -16.10 19.16
C GLN A 94 -0.50 -16.08 18.21
N PRO A 95 0.58 -16.84 18.48
CA PRO A 95 1.70 -17.01 17.55
C PRO A 95 1.21 -17.51 16.19
N LEU A 96 2.07 -17.37 15.18
CA LEU A 96 1.77 -17.93 13.86
C LEU A 96 1.61 -19.45 13.95
N SER A 97 0.60 -19.98 13.27
CA SER A 97 0.55 -21.41 12.95
C SER A 97 1.57 -21.75 11.87
N ASP A 98 1.82 -23.05 11.67
CA ASP A 98 2.71 -23.50 10.60
C ASP A 98 2.20 -23.07 9.21
N GLU A 99 0.87 -23.11 8.98
CA GLU A 99 0.26 -22.65 7.74
C GLU A 99 0.45 -21.14 7.53
N GLU A 100 0.29 -20.34 8.58
CA GLU A 100 0.49 -18.89 8.52
C GLU A 100 1.97 -18.54 8.30
N LEU A 101 2.88 -19.29 8.90
CA LEU A 101 4.32 -19.12 8.67
C LEU A 101 4.69 -19.44 7.21
N GLU A 102 4.15 -20.51 6.64
CA GLU A 102 4.34 -20.83 5.22
C GLU A 102 3.72 -19.76 4.31
N LEU A 103 2.56 -19.20 4.68
CA LEU A 103 1.97 -18.06 3.97
C LEU A 103 2.89 -16.84 4.01
N VAL A 104 3.44 -16.47 5.17
CA VAL A 104 4.39 -15.34 5.28
C VAL A 104 5.65 -15.59 4.44
N LYS A 105 6.21 -16.80 4.47
CA LYS A 105 7.36 -17.18 3.62
C LYS A 105 7.04 -17.02 2.15
N TRP A 106 5.87 -17.48 1.71
CA TRP A 106 5.43 -17.36 0.33
C TRP A 106 5.25 -15.90 -0.08
N LEU A 107 4.57 -15.10 0.75
CA LEU A 107 4.35 -13.67 0.51
C LEU A 107 5.66 -12.86 0.47
N ALA A 108 6.59 -13.14 1.37
CA ALA A 108 7.89 -12.49 1.42
C ALA A 108 8.75 -12.80 0.17
N ARG A 109 8.65 -14.01 -0.37
CA ARG A 109 9.42 -14.46 -1.54
C ARG A 109 8.76 -14.05 -2.86
N PHE A 110 7.46 -14.31 -2.99
CA PHE A 110 6.73 -14.25 -4.25
C PHE A 110 5.56 -13.27 -4.25
N GLY A 111 5.14 -12.77 -3.09
CA GLY A 111 4.09 -11.75 -3.00
C GLY A 111 4.45 -10.46 -3.73
N ASN A 112 5.75 -10.18 -3.88
CA ASN A 112 6.25 -9.13 -4.74
C ASN A 112 6.43 -9.54 -6.20
N ASP A 113 6.45 -10.82 -6.55
CA ASP A 113 6.54 -11.30 -7.95
C ASP A 113 5.17 -11.29 -8.64
N SER A 114 4.09 -11.58 -7.91
CA SER A 114 2.73 -11.29 -8.37
C SER A 114 2.46 -9.77 -8.43
N TYR A 115 3.01 -8.99 -7.50
CA TYR A 115 3.05 -7.52 -7.60
C TYR A 115 3.99 -7.01 -8.71
N ARG A 116 5.08 -7.70 -9.05
CA ARG A 116 6.04 -7.39 -10.13
C ARG A 116 5.54 -7.79 -11.50
N ASN A 117 4.77 -8.85 -11.63
CA ASN A 117 4.08 -9.17 -12.87
C ASN A 117 2.93 -8.17 -13.11
N ASN A 118 2.34 -7.61 -12.06
CA ASN A 118 1.43 -6.45 -12.14
C ASN A 118 2.14 -5.08 -12.24
N THR A 119 3.42 -4.96 -11.86
CA THR A 119 4.24 -3.75 -12.03
C THR A 119 5.25 -3.84 -13.17
N GLY A 120 5.27 -4.92 -13.94
CA GLY A 120 6.04 -5.09 -15.18
C GLY A 120 5.54 -4.18 -16.31
N ARG A 121 4.39 -3.51 -16.13
CA ARG A 121 3.93 -2.38 -16.95
C ARG A 121 4.12 -1.00 -16.29
N ARG A 122 4.72 -0.92 -15.10
CA ARG A 122 5.22 0.33 -14.51
C ARG A 122 6.70 0.42 -14.81
N THR A 123 7.00 1.11 -15.92
CA THR A 123 8.34 1.56 -16.29
C THR A 123 9.10 2.00 -15.04
N ARG A 124 10.25 1.34 -14.82
CA ARG A 124 11.31 1.77 -13.93
C ARG A 124 11.49 3.28 -14.14
N VAL A 125 11.12 4.07 -13.14
CA VAL A 125 11.55 5.48 -13.06
C VAL A 125 13.06 5.39 -12.86
N GLN A 126 13.80 5.37 -13.96
CA GLN A 126 15.18 5.79 -13.96
C GLN A 126 15.17 7.22 -13.44
N ARG A 127 15.93 7.49 -12.39
CA ARG A 127 16.39 8.84 -12.09
C ARG A 127 16.95 9.39 -13.40
N ALA A 128 16.32 10.42 -13.94
CA ALA A 128 16.83 11.14 -15.08
C ALA A 128 18.13 11.83 -14.63
N GLU A 129 19.26 11.37 -15.15
CA GLU A 129 20.30 12.30 -15.55
C GLU A 129 19.96 12.81 -16.96
N ASP A 130 20.25 14.09 -17.15
CA ASP A 130 19.91 14.96 -18.25
C ASP A 130 19.91 14.31 -19.65
N SER A 131 18.86 14.59 -20.44
CA SER A 131 18.97 15.51 -21.60
C SER A 131 17.86 15.35 -22.65
N VAL A 132 17.60 16.49 -23.29
CA VAL A 132 16.95 16.73 -24.60
C VAL A 132 15.42 16.80 -24.68
N ARG A 133 15.01 18.05 -24.88
CA ARG A 133 13.70 18.57 -25.27
C ARG A 133 13.25 18.01 -26.61
N VAL A 134 11.97 17.61 -26.73
CA VAL A 134 11.16 17.90 -27.92
C VAL A 134 9.75 18.25 -27.45
N ALA A 135 9.33 19.47 -27.78
CA ALA A 135 7.99 19.97 -27.55
C ALA A 135 7.00 19.26 -28.47
N VAL A 136 5.90 18.75 -27.89
CA VAL A 136 4.65 18.56 -28.63
C VAL A 136 3.50 19.03 -27.74
N GLU A 137 3.09 20.25 -28.06
CA GLU A 137 1.76 20.86 -27.96
C GLU A 137 0.82 20.43 -26.84
N ALA A 138 0.70 21.35 -25.88
CA ALA A 138 -0.40 21.43 -24.94
C ALA A 138 -1.73 21.64 -25.68
N THR A 139 -2.60 20.63 -25.66
CA THR A 139 -4.03 20.83 -25.88
C THR A 139 -4.77 20.77 -24.54
N GLY A 140 -5.22 21.94 -24.11
CA GLY A 140 -6.54 22.15 -23.51
C GLY A 140 -6.86 21.44 -22.20
N SER A 141 -6.86 22.21 -21.12
CA SER A 141 -7.63 21.96 -19.89
C SER A 141 -9.13 21.83 -20.19
N GLN A 142 -9.60 20.64 -20.56
CA GLN A 142 -10.98 20.22 -20.38
C GLN A 142 -11.03 19.28 -19.17
N GLY A 143 -11.84 19.64 -18.17
CA GLY A 143 -11.98 18.84 -16.97
C GLY A 143 -12.49 17.45 -17.33
N LYS A 144 -11.71 16.41 -17.04
CA LYS A 144 -12.08 15.01 -17.26
C LYS A 144 -13.46 14.72 -16.64
N THR A 145 -14.40 14.30 -17.46
CA THR A 145 -15.83 14.11 -17.19
C THR A 145 -16.17 12.64 -16.91
N ALA A 146 -17.43 12.36 -16.59
CA ALA A 146 -17.93 10.98 -16.49
C ALA A 146 -17.81 10.22 -17.83
N ASP A 147 -17.96 10.93 -18.95
CA ASP A 147 -17.92 10.34 -20.29
C ASP A 147 -16.52 9.86 -20.63
N ASP A 148 -15.49 10.58 -20.19
CA ASP A 148 -14.09 10.18 -20.34
C ASP A 148 -13.80 8.86 -19.60
N VAL A 149 -14.40 8.67 -18.42
CA VAL A 149 -14.26 7.42 -17.65
C VAL A 149 -14.95 6.27 -18.39
N ARG A 150 -16.13 6.51 -18.98
CA ARG A 150 -16.83 5.48 -19.78
C ARG A 150 -16.03 5.07 -21.01
N GLN A 151 -15.48 6.04 -21.74
CA GLN A 151 -14.66 5.80 -22.92
C GLN A 151 -13.36 5.08 -22.55
N TYR A 152 -12.75 5.44 -21.42
CA TYR A 152 -11.54 4.78 -20.93
C TYR A 152 -11.78 3.30 -20.60
N ILE A 153 -12.85 2.99 -19.86
CA ILE A 153 -13.21 1.59 -19.55
C ILE A 153 -13.53 0.82 -20.84
N GLU A 154 -14.28 1.40 -21.77
CA GLU A 154 -14.60 0.76 -23.04
C GLU A 154 -13.33 0.41 -23.84
N LYS A 155 -12.38 1.34 -23.90
CA LYS A 155 -11.09 1.11 -24.56
C LYS A 155 -10.34 -0.06 -23.93
N LEU A 156 -10.28 -0.16 -22.61
CA LEU A 156 -9.61 -1.27 -21.91
C LEU A 156 -10.28 -2.63 -22.23
N LEU A 157 -11.61 -2.67 -22.30
CA LEU A 157 -12.36 -3.88 -22.67
C LEU A 157 -12.06 -4.31 -24.12
N GLN A 158 -12.05 -3.34 -25.06
CA GLN A 158 -11.77 -3.59 -26.47
C GLN A 158 -10.33 -4.06 -26.70
N GLU A 159 -9.35 -3.45 -26.05
CA GLU A 159 -7.94 -3.85 -26.14
C GLU A 159 -7.75 -5.29 -25.65
N ALA A 160 -8.33 -5.65 -24.50
CA ALA A 160 -8.26 -7.01 -23.99
C ALA A 160 -8.94 -8.02 -24.93
N LYS A 161 -10.06 -7.63 -25.56
CA LYS A 161 -10.76 -8.47 -26.54
C LYS A 161 -9.93 -8.69 -27.79
N MET A 162 -9.25 -7.65 -28.31
CA MET A 162 -8.36 -7.78 -29.47
C MET A 162 -7.16 -8.67 -29.18
N ILE A 163 -6.67 -8.68 -27.94
CA ILE A 163 -5.59 -9.57 -27.49
C ILE A 163 -6.06 -11.02 -27.33
N GLY A 164 -7.38 -11.27 -27.36
CA GLY A 164 -7.97 -12.60 -27.27
C GLY A 164 -8.21 -13.07 -25.84
N GLU A 165 -8.22 -12.16 -24.86
CA GLU A 165 -8.53 -12.49 -23.48
C GLU A 165 -10.00 -12.88 -23.31
N TYR A 166 -10.27 -13.82 -22.40
CA TYR A 166 -11.65 -14.25 -22.09
C TYR A 166 -12.35 -13.29 -21.11
N TYR A 167 -11.57 -12.62 -20.27
CA TYR A 167 -12.04 -11.67 -19.28
C TYR A 167 -10.96 -10.62 -18.98
N ILE A 168 -11.36 -9.53 -18.36
CA ILE A 168 -10.45 -8.53 -17.79
C ILE A 168 -10.93 -8.12 -16.40
N ASP A 169 -9.99 -8.03 -15.46
CA ASP A 169 -10.24 -7.53 -14.12
C ASP A 169 -9.87 -6.04 -14.06
N LEU A 170 -10.84 -5.18 -13.77
CA LEU A 170 -10.59 -3.74 -13.58
C LEU A 170 -10.73 -3.34 -12.12
N VAL A 171 -9.82 -2.48 -11.66
CA VAL A 171 -9.81 -1.92 -10.31
C VAL A 171 -10.07 -0.41 -10.36
N SER A 172 -11.00 0.08 -9.54
CA SER A 172 -11.41 1.50 -9.51
C SER A 172 -10.25 2.46 -9.20
N GLY A 173 -9.34 2.06 -8.32
CA GLY A 173 -8.15 2.83 -7.95
C GLY A 173 -7.14 2.98 -9.10
N ASP A 174 -7.00 1.95 -9.94
CA ASP A 174 -6.11 2.01 -11.10
C ASP A 174 -6.65 2.94 -12.18
N ILE A 175 -7.97 2.87 -12.43
CA ILE A 175 -8.66 3.80 -13.33
C ILE A 175 -8.50 5.23 -12.81
N HIS A 176 -8.69 5.46 -11.51
CA HIS A 176 -8.52 6.78 -10.90
C HIS A 176 -7.09 7.32 -11.07
N LYS A 177 -6.07 6.48 -10.84
CA LYS A 177 -4.66 6.84 -10.97
C LYS A 177 -4.27 7.13 -12.42
N GLN A 178 -4.69 6.28 -13.36
CA GLN A 178 -4.40 6.44 -14.79
C GLN A 178 -5.10 7.66 -15.39
N MET A 179 -6.31 7.96 -14.94
CA MET A 179 -7.02 9.15 -15.39
C MET A 179 -6.58 10.42 -14.65
N GLY A 180 -5.82 10.35 -13.56
CA GLY A 180 -5.29 11.54 -12.85
C GLY A 180 -6.39 12.51 -12.38
N MET A 181 -7.59 12.01 -12.12
CA MET A 181 -8.74 12.82 -11.70
C MET A 181 -8.68 13.06 -10.19
N LYS A 182 -8.98 14.27 -9.71
CA LYS A 182 -9.07 14.58 -8.27
C LYS A 182 -10.51 14.44 -7.80
N ASN A 183 -10.74 13.75 -6.69
CA ASN A 183 -12.05 13.66 -5.99
C ASN A 183 -13.20 13.03 -6.82
N ARG A 184 -12.92 12.02 -7.65
CA ARG A 184 -13.93 11.37 -8.52
C ARG A 184 -14.14 9.87 -8.27
N MET A 185 -13.61 9.33 -7.18
CA MET A 185 -13.70 7.90 -6.88
C MET A 185 -15.14 7.32 -6.90
N PRO A 186 -16.15 7.98 -6.29
CA PRO A 186 -17.53 7.46 -6.34
C PRO A 186 -18.10 7.40 -7.76
N GLN A 187 -17.70 8.32 -8.64
CA GLN A 187 -18.15 8.38 -10.02
C GLN A 187 -17.55 7.23 -10.85
N ILE A 188 -16.28 6.91 -10.63
CA ILE A 188 -15.60 5.77 -11.28
C ILE A 188 -16.26 4.45 -10.86
N CYS A 189 -16.47 4.25 -9.55
CA CYS A 189 -17.12 3.03 -9.05
C CYS A 189 -18.51 2.85 -9.66
N ARG A 190 -19.33 3.92 -9.68
CA ARG A 190 -20.66 3.92 -10.30
C ARG A 190 -20.61 3.48 -11.77
N ILE A 191 -19.68 4.03 -12.54
CA ILE A 191 -19.54 3.72 -13.96
C ILE A 191 -19.07 2.27 -14.17
N MET A 192 -18.19 1.77 -13.31
CA MET A 192 -17.77 0.36 -13.36
C MET A 192 -18.97 -0.57 -13.19
N TYR A 193 -19.86 -0.32 -12.23
CA TYR A 193 -21.11 -1.08 -12.08
C TYR A 193 -22.06 -0.88 -13.27
N GLU A 194 -22.23 0.35 -13.78
CA GLU A 194 -23.04 0.63 -14.98
C GLU A 194 -22.57 -0.16 -16.21
N LYS A 195 -21.27 -0.43 -16.31
CA LYS A 195 -20.69 -1.16 -17.44
C LYS A 195 -20.87 -2.67 -17.35
N MET A 196 -21.28 -3.24 -16.22
CA MET A 196 -21.48 -4.68 -16.07
C MET A 196 -22.63 -5.20 -16.95
N MET A 197 -22.49 -6.44 -17.40
CA MET A 197 -23.52 -7.20 -18.09
C MET A 197 -23.83 -8.50 -17.33
N PRO A 198 -24.97 -9.16 -17.62
CA PRO A 198 -25.25 -10.48 -17.06
C PRO A 198 -24.09 -11.46 -17.32
N GLY A 199 -23.50 -11.96 -16.25
CA GLY A 199 -22.33 -12.85 -16.28
C GLY A 199 -21.04 -12.23 -15.72
N ASP A 200 -20.94 -10.90 -15.63
CA ASP A 200 -19.78 -10.26 -14.99
C ASP A 200 -19.81 -10.42 -13.47
N GLU A 201 -18.62 -10.43 -12.85
CA GLU A 201 -18.44 -10.75 -11.43
C GLU A 201 -17.78 -9.59 -10.67
N VAL A 202 -18.37 -9.21 -9.54
CA VAL A 202 -17.71 -8.30 -8.59
C VAL A 202 -16.78 -9.12 -7.70
N LEU A 203 -15.48 -9.07 -7.98
CA LEU A 203 -14.47 -9.83 -7.24
C LEU A 203 -14.17 -9.21 -5.87
N HIS A 204 -14.25 -7.88 -5.75
CA HIS A 204 -14.07 -7.19 -4.47
C HIS A 204 -14.89 -5.90 -4.44
N THR A 205 -15.60 -5.69 -3.33
CA THR A 205 -16.34 -4.44 -3.06
C THR A 205 -16.28 -4.08 -1.58
N THR A 206 -16.37 -2.79 -1.26
CA THR A 206 -16.58 -2.32 0.11
C THR A 206 -18.07 -2.25 0.44
N PRO A 207 -18.48 -2.20 1.72
CA PRO A 207 -19.90 -2.05 2.11
C PRO A 207 -20.58 -0.82 1.49
N SER A 208 -19.81 0.24 1.21
CA SER A 208 -20.28 1.47 0.56
C SER A 208 -20.45 1.36 -0.96
N GLY A 209 -19.91 0.30 -1.60
CA GLY A 209 -19.79 0.17 -3.06
C GLY A 209 -18.95 1.28 -3.72
N LYS A 210 -18.20 2.05 -2.92
CA LYS A 210 -17.48 3.26 -3.35
C LYS A 210 -16.13 3.30 -2.66
N SER A 211 -15.11 2.77 -3.33
CA SER A 211 -13.73 2.69 -2.82
C SER A 211 -12.74 2.64 -3.98
N SER A 212 -11.46 2.95 -3.74
CA SER A 212 -10.37 2.70 -4.70
C SER A 212 -10.05 1.21 -4.90
N THR A 213 -10.71 0.33 -4.14
CA THR A 213 -10.45 -1.11 -4.16
C THR A 213 -11.56 -1.91 -4.84
N ILE A 214 -12.58 -1.28 -5.43
CA ILE A 214 -13.62 -2.01 -6.16
C ILE A 214 -12.98 -2.74 -7.34
N LYS A 215 -13.14 -4.06 -7.40
CA LYS A 215 -12.60 -4.93 -8.45
C LYS A 215 -13.76 -5.67 -9.13
N ILE A 216 -13.88 -5.52 -10.44
CA ILE A 216 -14.90 -6.18 -11.24
C ILE A 216 -14.23 -6.91 -12.40
N ARG A 217 -14.60 -8.17 -12.56
CA ARG A 217 -14.26 -9.02 -13.70
C ARG A 217 -15.31 -8.86 -14.79
N TYR A 218 -14.87 -8.40 -15.95
CA TYR A 218 -15.71 -8.28 -17.14
C TYR A 218 -15.38 -9.41 -18.11
N TYR A 219 -16.35 -10.28 -18.40
CA TYR A 219 -16.20 -11.32 -19.41
C TYR A 219 -16.39 -10.71 -20.80
N LEU A 220 -15.42 -10.97 -21.68
CA LEU A 220 -15.35 -10.33 -23.00
C LEU A 220 -16.12 -11.10 -24.08
N ARG A 221 -16.51 -12.35 -23.77
CA ARG A 221 -17.24 -13.24 -24.70
C ARG A 221 -18.59 -12.68 -25.16
N ASN A 222 -19.23 -11.87 -24.33
CA ASN A 222 -20.57 -11.33 -24.57
C ASN A 222 -20.56 -9.84 -24.95
N ARG A 223 -19.38 -9.24 -25.14
CA ARG A 223 -19.14 -7.81 -25.43
C ARG A 223 -18.67 -7.60 -26.85
#